data_AF-A0A8T5AQ54-F1
#
_entry.id   AF-A0A8T5AQ54-F1
#
_cell.length_a   1.000
_cell.length_b   1.000
_cell.length_c   1.000
_cell.angle_alpha   90.00
_cell.angle_beta   90.00
_cell.angle_gamma   90.00
#
_symmetry.space_group_name_H-M   'P 1'
#
loop_
_entity.id
_entity.type
_entity.pdbx_description
1 polymer ?
#
loop_
_entity_poly.entity_id
_entity_poly.type
_entity_poly.pdbx_seq_one_letter_code
_entity_poly.pdbx_strand_id
1 'polypeptide(L)'
;MELHKLEQIVLLALKDARRLSISEICGRTGLNEAAIMRAALWLSSKKLAKIEEEKRTFLQLGPEGKKFLREGVPERRLVSSVLDLNGRATFDQAVRASGLEKQEATIAIGWAKRKNWITVRKEKGTLILEASREPKFGPDEKLIDTLTEGRLPVEKLSPEQLAGFDTLKRRPGVLTISDETKRYIVLTDEGAKEANQIIEIVKEVSLLTPDLIRTGRWRDVKLRRFDVTAPGPTIYPGKIHPIRQIIQEVRESFLEMGFTEIRGPLVETAFWNFDALYQPQDHPAREMQDTFYISYPKLGDLPAEEVTQAVGKVHENGWITGSTGWGYKWNPDEARKLILRTHTTATTIRYLAEHREPPVKVFSVDRVYRNEKVDYKHLAEFHQIEGIIMDKNVTLRDLMGTLSEFYQKLGMEKVQFWPSYFPYTEPSVQTTVFVPELGRWIELCGMGIFRPEVVRPLGIKYPVLAWGGGLERIIMIKLGVDDVRYLYKNDLGWIRRMPIRR
;
A
#
# COMPACT_ATOMS: atom_id res chain seq x y z
N MET A 1 7.47 -51.67 -3.87
CA MET A 1 7.87 -50.28 -3.53
C MET A 1 7.23 -49.91 -2.19
N GLU A 2 7.77 -49.00 -1.38
CA GLU A 2 7.14 -48.70 -0.08
C GLU A 2 5.97 -47.70 -0.26
N LEU A 3 4.74 -48.18 -0.05
CA LEU A 3 3.51 -47.39 -0.19
C LEU A 3 2.95 -46.98 1.17
N HIS A 4 2.63 -45.71 1.33
CA HIS A 4 1.93 -45.18 2.49
C HIS A 4 0.48 -45.72 2.55
N LYS A 5 -0.11 -45.82 3.75
CA LYS A 5 -1.48 -46.31 3.94
C LYS A 5 -2.51 -45.66 3.00
N LEU A 6 -2.46 -44.33 2.85
CA LEU A 6 -3.37 -43.60 1.94
C LEU A 6 -3.12 -43.95 0.47
N GLU A 7 -1.86 -44.18 0.06
CA GLU A 7 -1.53 -44.62 -1.30
C GLU A 7 -2.10 -46.02 -1.56
N GLN A 8 -1.98 -46.92 -0.59
CA GLN A 8 -2.55 -48.26 -0.68
C GLN A 8 -4.08 -48.23 -0.80
N ILE A 9 -4.76 -47.44 0.04
CA ILE A 9 -6.23 -47.28 0.01
C ILE A 9 -6.69 -46.71 -1.34
N VAL A 10 -6.03 -45.68 -1.85
CA VAL A 10 -6.38 -45.06 -3.14
C VAL A 10 -6.07 -45.99 -4.32
N LEU A 11 -4.94 -46.70 -4.31
CA LEU A 11 -4.62 -47.72 -5.33
C LEU A 11 -5.64 -48.85 -5.36
N LEU A 12 -6.05 -49.36 -4.19
CA LEU A 12 -7.09 -50.39 -4.09
C LEU A 12 -8.44 -49.88 -4.60
N ALA A 13 -8.81 -48.62 -4.30
CA ALA A 13 -10.06 -48.04 -4.81
C ALA A 13 -10.08 -47.87 -6.34
N LEU A 14 -8.91 -47.62 -6.94
CA LEU A 14 -8.72 -47.46 -8.39
C LEU A 14 -8.59 -48.79 -9.14
N LYS A 15 -8.28 -49.88 -8.43
CA LYS A 15 -8.01 -51.21 -9.00
C LYS A 15 -9.08 -51.67 -9.99
N ASP A 16 -10.36 -51.44 -9.66
CA ASP A 16 -11.48 -51.96 -10.44
C ASP A 16 -11.95 -51.02 -11.57
N ALA A 17 -11.70 -49.72 -11.45
CA ALA A 17 -12.26 -48.71 -12.37
C ALA A 17 -11.21 -48.03 -13.26
N ARG A 18 -9.91 -48.12 -12.91
CA ARG A 18 -8.74 -47.50 -13.56
C ARG A 18 -8.76 -45.97 -13.68
N ARG A 19 -9.91 -45.31 -13.63
CA ARG A 19 -10.08 -43.85 -13.65
C ARG A 19 -11.26 -43.48 -12.75
N LEU A 20 -11.01 -42.68 -11.72
CA LEU A 20 -12.06 -42.19 -10.82
C LEU A 20 -11.84 -40.71 -10.50
N SER A 21 -12.94 -39.98 -10.35
CA SER A 21 -12.91 -38.62 -9.80
C SER A 21 -12.62 -38.64 -8.30
N ILE A 22 -12.14 -37.52 -7.75
CA ILE A 22 -11.87 -37.45 -6.31
C ILE A 22 -13.13 -37.74 -5.48
N SER A 23 -14.29 -37.26 -5.91
CA SER A 23 -15.57 -37.50 -5.21
C SER A 23 -15.94 -38.98 -5.16
N GLU A 24 -15.68 -39.75 -6.22
CA GLU A 24 -15.94 -41.20 -6.25
C GLU A 24 -14.99 -41.95 -5.33
N ILE A 25 -13.72 -41.53 -5.26
CA ILE A 25 -12.74 -42.12 -4.35
C ILE A 25 -13.09 -41.79 -2.90
N CYS A 26 -13.57 -40.58 -2.60
CA CYS A 26 -14.13 -40.24 -1.27
C CYS A 26 -15.24 -41.21 -0.88
N GLY A 27 -16.21 -41.45 -1.77
CA GLY A 27 -17.33 -42.36 -1.53
C GLY A 27 -16.90 -43.81 -1.29
N ARG A 28 -15.89 -44.29 -2.03
CA ARG A 28 -15.39 -45.68 -1.89
C ARG A 28 -14.50 -45.90 -0.66
N THR A 29 -13.80 -44.88 -0.22
CA THR A 29 -12.74 -45.02 0.81
C THR A 29 -13.09 -44.41 2.16
N GLY A 30 -14.10 -43.54 2.21
CA GLY A 30 -14.42 -42.73 3.39
C GLY A 30 -13.35 -41.68 3.74
N LEU A 31 -12.34 -41.49 2.88
CA LEU A 31 -11.30 -40.48 3.07
C LEU A 31 -11.80 -39.11 2.61
N ASN A 32 -11.29 -38.05 3.23
CA ASN A 32 -11.55 -36.69 2.79
C ASN A 32 -10.70 -36.34 1.55
N GLU A 33 -11.13 -35.29 0.84
CA GLU A 33 -10.51 -34.84 -0.41
C GLU A 33 -9.01 -34.55 -0.26
N ALA A 34 -8.61 -33.93 0.85
CA ALA A 34 -7.21 -33.59 1.13
C ALA A 34 -6.31 -34.82 1.28
N ALA A 35 -6.81 -35.88 1.93
CA ALA A 35 -6.08 -37.13 2.08
C ALA A 35 -5.92 -37.86 0.74
N ILE A 36 -6.96 -37.85 -0.11
CA ILE A 36 -6.91 -38.46 -1.45
C ILE A 36 -5.96 -37.69 -2.35
N MET A 37 -6.01 -36.35 -2.37
CA MET A 37 -5.09 -35.54 -3.17
C MET A 37 -3.63 -35.73 -2.76
N ARG A 38 -3.38 -35.83 -1.45
CA ARG A 38 -2.03 -36.13 -0.93
C ARG A 38 -1.54 -37.49 -1.41
N ALA A 39 -2.38 -38.52 -1.34
CA ALA A 39 -2.07 -39.84 -1.86
C ALA A 39 -1.86 -39.84 -3.38
N ALA A 40 -2.70 -39.12 -4.13
CA ALA A 40 -2.60 -38.99 -5.58
C ALA A 40 -1.25 -38.38 -6.00
N LEU A 41 -0.80 -37.33 -5.30
CA LEU A 41 0.49 -36.69 -5.56
C LEU A 41 1.67 -37.64 -5.28
N TRP A 42 1.63 -38.39 -4.18
CA TRP A 42 2.65 -39.39 -3.87
C TRP A 42 2.68 -40.51 -4.91
N LEU A 43 1.52 -41.06 -5.28
CA LEU A 43 1.38 -42.06 -6.33
C LEU A 43 1.88 -41.54 -7.69
N SER A 44 1.62 -40.27 -7.99
CA SER A 44 2.10 -39.62 -9.21
C SER A 44 3.61 -39.41 -9.23
N SER A 45 4.23 -39.00 -8.12
CA SER A 45 5.70 -38.92 -8.03
C SER A 45 6.37 -40.28 -8.21
N LYS A 46 5.65 -41.34 -7.84
CA LYS A 46 6.04 -42.74 -7.93
C LYS A 46 5.65 -43.40 -9.25
N LYS A 47 5.05 -42.66 -10.20
CA LYS A 47 4.54 -43.13 -11.51
C LYS A 47 3.47 -44.23 -11.46
N LEU A 48 2.85 -44.46 -10.30
CA LEU A 48 1.79 -45.47 -10.11
C LEU A 48 0.39 -44.95 -10.45
N ALA A 49 0.19 -43.63 -10.44
CA ALA A 49 -1.04 -43.01 -10.89
C ALA A 49 -0.73 -41.69 -11.62
N LYS A 50 -1.67 -41.18 -12.41
CA LYS A 50 -1.61 -39.87 -13.04
C LYS A 50 -2.80 -39.04 -12.57
N ILE A 51 -2.59 -37.74 -12.43
CA ILE A 51 -3.67 -36.78 -12.14
C ILE A 51 -4.04 -36.12 -13.47
N GLU A 52 -5.29 -36.32 -13.90
CA GLU A 52 -5.87 -35.63 -15.06
C GLU A 52 -6.80 -34.52 -14.57
N GLU A 53 -6.73 -33.36 -15.21
CA GLU A 53 -7.59 -32.23 -14.91
C GLU A 53 -8.49 -31.93 -16.12
N GLU A 54 -9.80 -31.96 -15.92
CA GLU A 54 -10.80 -31.44 -16.86
C GLU A 54 -11.24 -30.06 -16.36
N LYS A 55 -10.79 -29.00 -17.04
CA LYS A 55 -11.25 -27.63 -16.80
C LYS A 55 -12.52 -27.38 -17.59
N ARG A 56 -13.55 -26.85 -16.93
CA ARG A 56 -14.78 -26.38 -17.55
C ARG A 56 -15.04 -24.95 -17.11
N THR A 57 -15.29 -24.08 -18.08
CA THR A 57 -15.62 -22.69 -17.80
C THR A 57 -17.13 -22.52 -17.79
N PHE A 58 -17.66 -22.00 -16.68
CA PHE A 58 -19.08 -21.74 -16.51
C PHE A 58 -19.36 -20.25 -16.59
N LEU A 59 -20.48 -19.92 -17.23
CA LEU A 59 -21.03 -18.58 -17.34
C LEU A 59 -22.27 -18.45 -16.47
N GLN A 60 -22.37 -17.34 -15.74
CA GLN A 60 -23.55 -16.96 -14.98
C GLN A 60 -23.79 -15.44 -15.13
N LEU A 61 -25.04 -14.99 -14.91
CA LEU A 61 -25.34 -13.56 -14.80
C LEU A 61 -24.73 -12.95 -13.53
N GLY A 62 -23.94 -11.90 -13.73
CA GLY A 62 -23.48 -11.02 -12.66
C GLY A 62 -24.58 -10.04 -12.21
N PRO A 63 -24.28 -9.15 -11.24
CA PRO A 63 -25.24 -8.20 -10.70
C PRO A 63 -25.92 -7.32 -11.77
N GLU A 64 -25.14 -6.78 -12.71
CA GLU A 64 -25.68 -5.97 -13.82
C GLU A 64 -26.46 -6.82 -14.82
N GLY A 65 -26.04 -8.06 -15.05
CA GLY A 65 -26.77 -8.98 -15.93
C GLY A 65 -28.16 -9.33 -15.40
N LYS A 66 -28.29 -9.51 -14.07
CA LYS A 66 -29.59 -9.69 -13.41
C LYS A 66 -30.45 -8.41 -13.47
N LYS A 67 -29.84 -7.22 -13.45
CA LYS A 67 -30.55 -5.96 -13.69
C LYS A 67 -31.09 -5.90 -15.13
N PHE A 68 -30.27 -6.26 -16.11
CA PHE A 68 -30.66 -6.29 -17.53
C PHE A 68 -31.76 -7.31 -17.83
N LEU A 69 -31.76 -8.45 -17.13
CA LEU A 69 -32.83 -9.43 -17.25
C LEU A 69 -34.18 -8.89 -16.77
N ARG A 70 -34.19 -8.06 -15.70
CA ARG A 70 -35.43 -7.49 -15.13
C ARG A 70 -35.91 -6.24 -15.87
N GLU A 71 -34.99 -5.35 -16.23
CA GLU A 71 -35.30 -4.02 -16.76
C GLU A 71 -35.12 -3.91 -18.28
N GLY A 72 -34.52 -4.93 -18.91
CA GLY A 72 -34.02 -4.84 -20.28
C GLY A 72 -32.66 -4.15 -20.35
N VAL A 73 -31.93 -4.36 -21.46
CA VAL A 73 -30.63 -3.70 -21.66
C VAL A 73 -30.80 -2.18 -21.80
N PRO A 74 -29.90 -1.34 -21.23
CA PRO A 74 -30.02 0.11 -21.23
C PRO A 74 -30.18 0.72 -22.63
N GLU A 75 -29.48 0.18 -23.64
CA GLU A 75 -29.61 0.65 -25.01
C GLU A 75 -31.01 0.43 -25.62
N ARG A 76 -31.73 -0.63 -25.22
CA ARG A 76 -33.10 -0.87 -25.69
C ARG A 76 -34.05 0.13 -25.06
N ARG A 77 -33.96 0.31 -23.74
CA ARG A 77 -34.75 1.31 -23.00
C ARG A 77 -34.56 2.72 -23.58
N LEU A 78 -33.31 3.07 -23.91
CA LEU A 78 -33.00 4.35 -24.54
C LEU A 78 -33.64 4.46 -25.93
N VAL A 79 -33.53 3.44 -26.79
CA VAL A 79 -34.14 3.45 -28.13
C VAL A 79 -35.67 3.52 -28.06
N SER A 80 -36.29 2.71 -27.21
CA SER A 80 -37.75 2.72 -27.00
C SER A 80 -38.22 4.10 -26.56
N SER A 81 -37.52 4.75 -25.63
CA SER A 81 -37.86 6.11 -25.20
C SER A 81 -37.74 7.17 -26.31
N VAL A 82 -36.83 6.97 -27.28
CA VAL A 82 -36.71 7.86 -28.45
C VAL A 82 -37.86 7.62 -29.44
N LEU A 83 -38.29 6.37 -29.61
CA LEU A 83 -39.43 6.02 -30.47
C LEU A 83 -40.74 6.55 -29.89
N ASP A 84 -40.93 6.46 -28.58
CA ASP A 84 -42.09 7.03 -27.86
C ASP A 84 -42.16 8.56 -28.02
N LEU A 85 -41.01 9.21 -28.23
CA LEU A 85 -40.88 10.63 -28.54
C LEU A 85 -40.88 10.90 -30.06
N ASN A 86 -41.67 10.14 -30.81
CA ASN A 86 -41.84 10.26 -32.27
C ASN A 86 -40.54 10.02 -33.07
N GLY A 87 -39.61 9.23 -32.55
CA GLY A 87 -38.40 8.80 -33.25
C GLY A 87 -37.26 9.83 -33.29
N ARG A 88 -37.43 11.01 -32.67
CA ARG A 88 -36.38 12.05 -32.60
C ARG A 88 -36.47 12.80 -31.27
N ALA A 89 -35.43 12.67 -30.43
CA ALA A 89 -35.39 13.30 -29.12
C ALA A 89 -34.00 13.88 -28.81
N THR A 90 -33.96 14.92 -27.98
CA THR A 90 -32.68 15.36 -27.38
C THR A 90 -32.20 14.32 -26.35
N PHE A 91 -30.89 14.29 -26.09
CA PHE A 91 -30.32 13.40 -25.09
C PHE A 91 -31.01 13.53 -23.72
N ASP A 92 -31.21 14.75 -23.22
CA ASP A 92 -31.87 14.95 -21.93
C ASP A 92 -33.34 14.50 -21.92
N GLN A 93 -34.07 14.63 -23.03
CA GLN A 93 -35.44 14.12 -23.15
C GLN A 93 -35.47 12.58 -23.14
N ALA A 94 -34.59 11.93 -23.89
CA ALA A 94 -34.49 10.47 -23.93
C ALA A 94 -34.02 9.88 -22.59
N VAL A 95 -33.10 10.54 -21.89
CA VAL A 95 -32.66 10.15 -20.54
C VAL A 95 -33.83 10.20 -19.55
N ARG A 96 -34.61 11.30 -19.55
CA ARG A 96 -35.78 11.45 -18.68
C ARG A 96 -36.85 10.40 -18.96
N ALA A 97 -37.11 10.12 -20.24
CA ALA A 97 -38.14 9.16 -20.64
C ALA A 97 -37.70 7.69 -20.42
N SER A 98 -36.41 7.37 -20.53
CA SER A 98 -35.89 6.00 -20.32
C SER A 98 -35.69 5.62 -18.85
N GLY A 99 -35.71 6.59 -17.93
CA GLY A 99 -35.45 6.38 -16.50
C GLY A 99 -34.02 5.91 -16.21
N LEU A 100 -33.07 6.21 -17.11
CA LEU A 100 -31.65 5.90 -16.95
C LEU A 100 -30.92 7.06 -16.28
N GLU A 101 -29.84 6.76 -15.55
CA GLU A 101 -28.91 7.80 -15.11
C GLU A 101 -28.11 8.36 -16.29
N LYS A 102 -27.65 9.62 -16.20
CA LYS A 102 -26.90 10.26 -17.29
C LYS A 102 -25.64 9.48 -17.70
N GLN A 103 -24.94 8.87 -16.74
CA GLN A 103 -23.77 8.05 -17.02
C GLN A 103 -24.14 6.74 -17.74
N GLU A 104 -25.19 6.06 -17.27
CA GLU A 104 -25.70 4.82 -17.87
C GLU A 104 -26.22 5.06 -19.30
N ALA A 105 -26.94 6.17 -19.53
CA ALA A 105 -27.43 6.56 -20.84
C ALA A 105 -26.31 6.92 -21.84
N THR A 106 -25.20 7.50 -21.35
CA THR A 106 -24.02 7.79 -22.19
C THR A 106 -23.39 6.49 -22.70
N ILE A 107 -23.30 5.47 -21.84
CA ILE A 107 -22.80 4.14 -22.21
C ILE A 107 -23.79 3.44 -23.17
N ALA A 108 -25.09 3.57 -22.90
CA ALA A 108 -26.16 3.03 -23.73
C ALA A 108 -26.12 3.55 -25.18
N ILE A 109 -25.82 4.85 -25.38
CA ILE A 109 -25.60 5.41 -26.73
C ILE A 109 -24.49 4.67 -27.48
N GLY A 110 -23.36 4.41 -26.81
CA GLY A 110 -22.22 3.72 -27.40
C GLY A 110 -22.55 2.29 -27.85
N TRP A 111 -23.42 1.60 -27.13
CA TRP A 111 -23.90 0.26 -27.50
C TRP A 111 -24.98 0.31 -28.60
N ALA A 112 -25.95 1.21 -28.47
CA ALA A 112 -27.00 1.42 -29.47
C ALA A 112 -26.43 1.79 -30.84
N LYS A 113 -25.40 2.66 -30.88
CA LYS A 113 -24.69 3.02 -32.12
C LYS A 113 -23.95 1.81 -32.73
N ARG A 114 -23.27 1.00 -31.92
CA ARG A 114 -22.58 -0.22 -32.39
C ARG A 114 -23.55 -1.27 -32.95
N LYS A 115 -24.76 -1.34 -32.40
CA LYS A 115 -25.83 -2.20 -32.90
C LYS A 115 -26.64 -1.60 -34.05
N ASN A 116 -26.31 -0.38 -34.49
CA ASN A 116 -27.05 0.39 -35.50
C ASN A 116 -28.53 0.62 -35.15
N TRP A 117 -28.84 0.81 -33.86
CA TRP A 117 -30.21 1.06 -33.37
C TRP A 117 -30.58 2.54 -33.37
N ILE A 118 -29.60 3.44 -33.24
CA ILE A 118 -29.80 4.89 -33.24
C ILE A 118 -28.77 5.59 -34.12
N THR A 119 -29.17 6.74 -34.66
CA THR A 119 -28.27 7.74 -35.23
C THR A 119 -28.12 8.90 -34.24
N VAL A 120 -26.89 9.39 -34.05
CA VAL A 120 -26.60 10.49 -33.13
C VAL A 120 -26.04 11.66 -33.93
N ARG A 121 -26.71 12.81 -33.85
CA ARG A 121 -26.29 14.06 -34.50
C ARG A 121 -26.12 15.16 -33.45
N LYS A 122 -25.28 16.15 -33.75
CA LYS A 122 -25.11 17.34 -32.91
C LYS A 122 -25.71 18.54 -33.64
N GLU A 123 -26.76 19.13 -33.07
CA GLU A 123 -27.43 20.31 -33.60
C GLU A 123 -27.43 21.41 -32.55
N LYS A 124 -26.95 22.61 -32.91
CA LYS A 124 -26.91 23.80 -32.04
C LYS A 124 -26.32 23.54 -30.63
N GLY A 125 -25.34 22.63 -30.53
CA GLY A 125 -24.69 22.28 -29.26
C GLY A 125 -25.33 21.11 -28.49
N THR A 126 -26.51 20.64 -28.89
CA THR A 126 -27.25 19.55 -28.23
C THR A 126 -27.14 18.24 -29.02
N LEU A 127 -27.07 17.12 -28.30
CA LEU A 127 -27.10 15.78 -28.90
C LEU A 127 -28.55 15.38 -29.22
N ILE A 128 -28.82 15.08 -30.50
CA ILE A 128 -30.09 14.58 -31.00
C ILE A 128 -29.93 13.08 -31.30
N LEU A 129 -30.84 12.28 -30.77
CA LEU A 129 -30.95 10.84 -30.99
C LEU A 129 -32.13 10.58 -31.94
N GLU A 130 -31.87 9.83 -33.02
CA GLU A 130 -32.86 9.44 -34.01
C GLU A 130 -32.96 7.91 -34.07
N ALA A 131 -34.18 7.38 -33.93
CA ALA A 131 -34.48 5.96 -34.05
C ALA A 131 -35.66 5.77 -35.00
N SER A 132 -35.50 4.87 -35.99
CA SER A 132 -36.49 4.69 -37.07
C SER A 132 -37.42 3.50 -36.84
N ARG A 133 -37.01 2.53 -36.02
CA ARG A 133 -37.74 1.28 -35.77
C ARG A 133 -37.31 0.65 -34.45
N GLU A 134 -38.19 -0.17 -33.89
CA GLU A 134 -37.86 -0.94 -32.70
C GLU A 134 -36.82 -2.03 -33.02
N PRO A 135 -35.75 -2.18 -32.21
CA PRO A 135 -34.71 -3.16 -32.47
C PRO A 135 -35.19 -4.60 -32.25
N LYS A 136 -34.75 -5.51 -33.13
CA LYS A 136 -34.95 -6.96 -32.92
C LYS A 136 -34.15 -7.44 -31.69
N PHE A 137 -34.65 -8.49 -31.05
CA PHE A 137 -34.01 -9.09 -29.88
C PHE A 137 -32.63 -9.65 -30.24
N GLY A 138 -31.58 -9.10 -29.63
CA GLY A 138 -30.19 -9.36 -30.00
C GLY A 138 -29.61 -10.65 -29.40
N PRO A 139 -28.47 -11.15 -29.93
CA PRO A 139 -27.78 -12.31 -29.37
C PRO A 139 -27.37 -12.16 -27.90
N ASP A 140 -27.07 -10.93 -27.47
CA ASP A 140 -26.72 -10.64 -26.08
C ASP A 140 -27.94 -10.67 -25.14
N GLU A 141 -29.09 -10.18 -25.59
CA GLU A 141 -30.34 -10.27 -24.85
C GLU A 141 -30.84 -11.72 -24.75
N LYS A 142 -30.73 -12.51 -25.84
CA LYS A 142 -31.03 -13.95 -25.84
C LYS A 142 -30.14 -14.74 -24.88
N LEU A 143 -28.85 -14.41 -24.82
CA LEU A 143 -27.94 -15.06 -23.89
C LEU A 143 -28.30 -14.73 -22.43
N ILE A 144 -28.67 -13.48 -22.14
CA ILE A 144 -29.15 -13.08 -20.81
C ILE A 144 -30.39 -13.90 -20.42
N ASP A 145 -31.35 -14.01 -21.34
CA ASP A 145 -32.59 -14.78 -21.15
C ASP A 145 -32.34 -16.30 -20.99
N THR A 146 -31.32 -16.85 -21.65
CA THR A 146 -30.94 -18.26 -21.46
C THR A 146 -30.29 -18.50 -20.09
N LEU A 147 -29.60 -17.51 -19.52
CA LEU A 147 -28.90 -17.63 -18.24
C LEU A 147 -29.79 -17.37 -17.00
N THR A 148 -31.11 -17.22 -17.20
CA THR A 148 -32.12 -16.83 -16.21
C THR A 148 -32.06 -17.63 -14.90
N GLU A 149 -31.77 -18.95 -14.95
CA GLU A 149 -31.80 -19.81 -13.75
C GLU A 149 -30.59 -20.74 -13.57
N GLY A 150 -29.47 -20.50 -14.25
CA GLY A 150 -28.35 -21.43 -14.13
C GLY A 150 -27.00 -20.95 -14.64
N ARG A 151 -26.01 -21.81 -14.40
CA ARG A 151 -24.68 -21.68 -14.99
C ARG A 151 -24.61 -22.51 -16.27
N LEU A 152 -24.11 -21.94 -17.35
CA LEU A 152 -23.92 -22.65 -18.62
C LEU A 152 -22.44 -22.85 -18.91
N PRO A 153 -22.00 -24.08 -19.25
CA PRO A 153 -20.65 -24.32 -19.71
C PRO A 153 -20.44 -23.66 -21.09
N VAL A 154 -19.33 -22.94 -21.26
CA VAL A 154 -19.01 -22.20 -22.49
C VAL A 154 -18.99 -23.11 -23.71
N GLU A 155 -18.59 -24.37 -23.54
CA GLU A 155 -18.45 -25.35 -24.62
C GLU A 155 -19.80 -25.82 -25.19
N LYS A 156 -20.91 -25.54 -24.51
CA LYS A 156 -22.28 -25.88 -24.96
C LYS A 156 -23.02 -24.70 -25.59
N LEU A 157 -22.39 -23.54 -25.72
CA LEU A 157 -23.03 -22.38 -26.34
C LEU A 157 -23.24 -22.60 -27.83
N SER A 158 -24.43 -22.27 -28.32
CA SER A 158 -24.70 -22.20 -29.75
C SER A 158 -23.91 -21.05 -30.41
N PRO A 159 -23.71 -21.05 -31.75
CA PRO A 159 -23.04 -19.95 -32.44
C PRO A 159 -23.65 -18.57 -32.16
N GLU A 160 -24.97 -18.50 -31.98
CA GLU A 160 -25.67 -17.26 -31.64
C GLU A 160 -25.38 -16.84 -30.18
N GLN A 161 -25.33 -17.78 -29.24
CA GLN A 161 -24.99 -17.53 -27.85
C GLN A 161 -23.51 -17.11 -27.68
N LEU A 162 -22.59 -17.63 -28.49
CA LEU A 162 -21.19 -17.20 -28.50
C LEU A 162 -21.06 -15.73 -28.90
N ALA A 163 -21.82 -15.28 -29.92
CA ALA A 163 -21.85 -13.86 -30.30
C ALA A 163 -22.41 -12.96 -29.17
N GLY A 164 -23.40 -13.46 -28.43
CA GLY A 164 -23.89 -12.82 -27.20
C GLY A 164 -22.80 -12.74 -26.13
N PHE A 165 -22.08 -13.83 -25.90
CA PHE A 165 -21.01 -13.92 -24.91
C PHE A 165 -19.87 -12.93 -25.20
N ASP A 166 -19.39 -12.86 -26.45
CA ASP A 166 -18.34 -11.92 -26.85
C ASP A 166 -18.74 -10.45 -26.65
N THR A 167 -20.04 -10.17 -26.80
CA THR A 167 -20.60 -8.83 -26.58
C THR A 167 -20.69 -8.51 -25.09
N LEU A 168 -21.21 -9.43 -24.28
CA LEU A 168 -21.43 -9.22 -22.84
C LEU A 168 -20.15 -9.31 -22.01
N LYS A 169 -19.15 -10.09 -22.44
CA LYS A 169 -17.83 -10.16 -21.78
C LYS A 169 -17.11 -8.81 -21.73
N ARG A 170 -17.42 -7.92 -22.69
CA ARG A 170 -16.88 -6.54 -22.75
C ARG A 170 -17.61 -5.58 -21.82
N ARG A 171 -18.67 -6.02 -21.13
CA ARG A 171 -19.45 -5.22 -20.19
C ARG A 171 -19.11 -5.64 -18.75
N PRO A 172 -18.46 -4.78 -17.97
CA PRO A 172 -18.16 -5.07 -16.56
C PRO A 172 -19.44 -5.40 -15.78
N GLY A 173 -19.39 -6.43 -14.95
CA GLY A 173 -20.49 -6.79 -14.03
C GLY A 173 -21.67 -7.54 -14.64
N VAL A 174 -21.72 -7.73 -15.98
CA VAL A 174 -22.84 -8.40 -16.64
C VAL A 174 -22.74 -9.92 -16.60
N LEU A 175 -21.54 -10.47 -16.83
CA LEU A 175 -21.27 -11.90 -16.71
C LEU A 175 -20.28 -12.17 -15.59
N THR A 176 -20.53 -13.25 -14.84
CA THR A 176 -19.58 -13.88 -13.94
C THR A 176 -19.06 -15.15 -14.59
N ILE A 177 -17.74 -15.26 -14.71
CA ILE A 177 -17.06 -16.42 -15.30
C ILE A 177 -16.37 -17.16 -14.17
N SER A 178 -16.70 -18.43 -14.00
CA SER A 178 -16.09 -19.30 -12.99
C SER A 178 -15.52 -20.55 -13.65
N ASP A 179 -14.26 -20.86 -13.35
CA ASP A 179 -13.63 -22.10 -13.79
C ASP A 179 -13.82 -23.19 -12.73
N GLU A 180 -14.35 -24.34 -13.14
CA GLU A 180 -14.33 -25.54 -12.31
C GLU A 180 -13.32 -26.52 -12.88
N THR A 181 -12.42 -27.02 -12.02
CA THR A 181 -11.48 -28.07 -12.38
C THR A 181 -11.93 -29.37 -11.75
N LYS A 182 -12.41 -30.32 -12.56
CA LYS A 182 -12.63 -31.70 -12.11
C LYS A 182 -11.34 -32.49 -12.26
N ARG A 183 -10.91 -33.12 -11.18
CA ARG A 183 -9.70 -33.93 -11.15
C ARG A 183 -10.05 -35.41 -11.13
N TYR A 184 -9.34 -36.18 -11.95
CA TYR A 184 -9.41 -37.63 -12.01
C TYR A 184 -8.06 -38.21 -11.67
N ILE A 185 -8.07 -39.33 -10.96
CA ILE A 185 -6.89 -40.13 -10.71
C ILE A 185 -6.96 -41.35 -11.61
N VAL A 186 -5.95 -41.51 -12.46
CA VAL A 186 -5.84 -42.58 -13.45
C VAL A 186 -4.74 -43.54 -13.03
N LEU A 187 -5.07 -44.82 -12.92
CA LEU A 187 -4.13 -45.88 -12.58
C LEU A 187 -3.22 -46.17 -13.77
N THR A 188 -1.91 -46.24 -13.55
CA THR A 188 -0.94 -46.70 -14.59
C THR A 188 -0.81 -48.22 -14.57
N ASP A 189 -0.22 -48.80 -15.61
CA ASP A 189 0.03 -50.25 -15.66
C ASP A 189 0.96 -50.72 -14.52
N GLU A 190 1.94 -49.90 -14.14
CA GLU A 190 2.79 -50.13 -12.96
C GLU A 190 1.98 -50.03 -11.67
N GLY A 191 1.10 -49.05 -11.55
CA GLY A 191 0.17 -48.93 -10.42
C GLY A 191 -0.77 -50.12 -10.28
N ALA A 192 -1.26 -50.67 -11.39
CA ALA A 192 -2.12 -51.85 -11.39
C ALA A 192 -1.38 -53.11 -10.92
N LYS A 193 -0.10 -53.28 -11.31
CA LYS A 193 0.75 -54.36 -10.81
C LYS A 193 0.99 -54.22 -9.30
N GLU A 194 1.32 -53.03 -8.83
CA GLU A 194 1.57 -52.76 -7.42
C GLU A 194 0.30 -52.96 -6.58
N ALA A 195 -0.88 -52.52 -7.07
CA ALA A 195 -2.17 -52.71 -6.40
C ALA A 195 -2.56 -54.19 -6.20
N ASN A 196 -2.07 -55.09 -7.07
CA ASN A 196 -2.27 -56.53 -6.93
C ASN A 196 -1.37 -57.19 -5.88
N GLN A 197 -0.28 -56.52 -5.49
CA GLN A 197 0.66 -57.01 -4.47
C GLN A 197 0.31 -56.55 -3.05
N ILE A 198 -0.71 -55.69 -2.90
CA ILE A 198 -1.18 -55.20 -1.59
C ILE A 198 -2.05 -56.29 -0.93
N ILE A 199 -1.46 -57.04 0.00
CA ILE A 199 -2.12 -58.15 0.73
C ILE A 199 -2.70 -57.67 2.06
N GLU A 200 -1.98 -56.80 2.78
CA GLU A 200 -2.40 -56.26 4.09
C GLU A 200 -1.91 -54.81 4.28
N ILE A 201 -2.79 -53.94 4.78
CA ILE A 201 -2.44 -52.54 5.03
C ILE A 201 -1.68 -52.46 6.36
N VAL A 202 -0.34 -52.41 6.28
CA VAL A 202 0.52 -52.26 7.45
C VAL A 202 0.15 -50.97 8.22
N LYS A 203 -0.16 -51.11 9.52
CA LYS A 203 -0.44 -49.97 10.41
C LYS A 203 0.85 -49.18 10.67
N GLU A 204 1.09 -48.17 9.85
CA GLU A 204 2.16 -47.22 10.03
C GLU A 204 1.76 -46.12 11.04
N VAL A 205 2.66 -45.77 11.95
CA VAL A 205 2.45 -44.71 12.94
C VAL A 205 3.39 -43.54 12.64
N SER A 206 2.85 -42.32 12.59
CA SER A 206 3.60 -41.10 12.27
C SER A 206 4.29 -40.45 13.47
N LEU A 207 3.73 -40.60 14.66
CA LEU A 207 4.22 -39.99 15.90
C LEU A 207 4.29 -41.04 17.00
N LEU A 208 5.44 -41.10 17.68
CA LEU A 208 5.59 -41.92 18.87
C LEU A 208 4.80 -41.27 20.02
N THR A 209 3.67 -41.86 20.40
CA THR A 209 2.82 -41.32 21.47
C THR A 209 3.27 -41.84 22.85
N PRO A 210 2.98 -41.11 23.95
CA PRO A 210 3.29 -41.59 25.30
C PRO A 210 2.69 -42.96 25.63
N ASP A 211 1.50 -43.27 25.09
CA ASP A 211 0.83 -44.56 25.27
C ASP A 211 1.56 -45.71 24.56
N LEU A 212 2.02 -45.50 23.33
CA LEU A 212 2.82 -46.49 22.59
C LEU A 212 4.13 -46.82 23.32
N ILE A 213 4.75 -45.80 23.93
CA ILE A 213 5.96 -45.96 24.76
C ILE A 213 5.64 -46.79 26.00
N ARG A 214 4.59 -46.43 26.75
CA ARG A 214 4.18 -47.10 28.00
C ARG A 214 3.78 -48.55 27.78
N THR A 215 3.07 -48.85 26.69
CA THR A 215 2.54 -50.20 26.39
C THR A 215 3.54 -51.09 25.66
N GLY A 216 4.68 -50.56 25.21
CA GLY A 216 5.69 -51.32 24.46
C GLY A 216 5.32 -51.62 23.00
N ARG A 217 4.07 -51.35 22.59
CA ARG A 217 3.51 -51.56 21.24
C ARG A 217 4.23 -50.81 20.13
N TRP A 218 5.07 -49.83 20.47
CA TRP A 218 5.92 -49.14 19.51
C TRP A 218 6.90 -50.08 18.78
N ARG A 219 7.22 -51.25 19.36
CA ARG A 219 8.07 -52.29 18.75
C ARG A 219 7.37 -53.08 17.65
N ASP A 220 6.04 -53.14 17.69
CA ASP A 220 5.21 -53.93 16.79
C ASP A 220 4.62 -53.09 15.64
N VAL A 221 4.84 -51.78 15.66
CA VAL A 221 4.35 -50.85 14.63
C VAL A 221 5.51 -50.29 13.82
N LYS A 222 5.24 -50.02 12.54
CA LYS A 222 6.22 -49.38 11.67
C LYS A 222 6.17 -47.86 11.86
N LEU A 223 7.26 -47.28 12.34
CA LEU A 223 7.39 -45.83 12.46
C LEU A 223 7.74 -45.23 11.10
N ARG A 224 6.97 -44.22 10.68
CA ARG A 224 7.24 -43.49 9.44
C ARG A 224 8.58 -42.77 9.57
N ARG A 225 9.43 -42.89 8.53
CA ARG A 225 10.70 -42.15 8.47
C ARG A 225 10.43 -40.65 8.39
N PHE A 226 11.12 -39.89 9.23
CA PHE A 226 11.06 -38.42 9.22
C PHE A 226 11.86 -37.88 8.04
N ASP A 227 11.23 -37.06 7.21
CA ASP A 227 11.91 -36.38 6.11
C ASP A 227 12.66 -35.16 6.66
N VAL A 228 13.98 -35.29 6.82
CA VAL A 228 14.87 -34.23 7.29
C VAL A 228 15.07 -33.11 6.27
N THR A 229 14.65 -33.30 5.02
CA THR A 229 14.76 -32.29 3.96
C THR A 229 13.52 -31.41 3.86
N ALA A 230 12.40 -31.84 4.43
CA ALA A 230 11.17 -31.07 4.45
C ALA A 230 11.33 -29.82 5.33
N PRO A 231 10.87 -28.64 4.88
CA PRO A 231 10.91 -27.44 5.70
C PRO A 231 10.03 -27.64 6.95
N GLY A 232 10.62 -27.38 8.11
CA GLY A 232 9.90 -27.38 9.38
C GLY A 232 8.84 -26.27 9.44
N PRO A 233 7.91 -26.34 10.40
CA PRO A 233 6.93 -25.27 10.61
C PRO A 233 7.64 -23.95 10.90
N THR A 234 7.28 -22.89 10.17
CA THR A 234 7.82 -21.55 10.41
C THR A 234 7.21 -20.95 11.68
N ILE A 235 8.05 -20.55 12.63
CA ILE A 235 7.64 -19.89 13.86
C ILE A 235 7.83 -18.38 13.69
N TYR A 236 6.80 -17.61 14.03
CA TYR A 236 6.84 -16.15 14.01
C TYR A 236 6.86 -15.62 15.44
N PRO A 237 8.04 -15.27 16.00
CA PRO A 237 8.11 -14.70 17.34
C PRO A 237 7.46 -13.30 17.38
N GLY A 238 7.17 -12.81 18.59
CA GLY A 238 6.81 -11.41 18.79
C GLY A 238 7.97 -10.50 18.36
N LYS A 239 7.67 -9.43 17.61
CA LYS A 239 8.67 -8.52 17.04
C LYS A 239 8.25 -7.07 17.22
N ILE A 240 9.23 -6.19 17.33
CA ILE A 240 9.03 -4.75 17.23
C ILE A 240 8.79 -4.40 15.75
N HIS A 241 7.94 -3.40 15.49
CA HIS A 241 7.69 -2.93 14.13
C HIS A 241 9.02 -2.51 13.45
N PRO A 242 9.31 -2.92 12.19
CA PRO A 242 10.59 -2.63 11.54
C PRO A 242 10.96 -1.14 11.52
N ILE A 243 9.97 -0.26 11.29
CA ILE A 243 10.17 1.20 11.38
C ILE A 243 10.65 1.62 12.76
N ARG A 244 10.05 1.08 13.82
CA ARG A 244 10.40 1.43 15.20
C ARG A 244 11.80 0.95 15.57
N GLN A 245 12.24 -0.18 15.02
CA GLN A 245 13.63 -0.64 15.17
C GLN A 245 14.61 0.35 14.55
N ILE A 246 14.34 0.84 13.34
CA ILE A 246 15.20 1.81 12.65
C ILE A 246 15.15 3.18 13.34
N ILE A 247 13.99 3.63 13.82
CA ILE A 247 13.87 4.84 14.65
C ILE A 247 14.76 4.72 15.89
N GLN A 248 14.75 3.54 16.54
CA GLN A 248 15.57 3.30 17.73
C GLN A 248 17.06 3.31 17.41
N GLU A 249 17.48 2.68 16.32
CA GLU A 249 18.87 2.70 15.85
C GLU A 249 19.37 4.13 15.55
N VAL A 250 18.53 4.96 14.92
CA VAL A 250 18.84 6.37 14.68
C VAL A 250 18.96 7.16 15.97
N ARG A 251 18.08 6.91 16.95
CA ARG A 251 18.15 7.54 18.28
C ARG A 251 19.44 7.15 19.00
N GLU A 252 19.77 5.86 19.01
CA GLU A 252 20.99 5.33 19.61
C GLU A 252 22.24 5.95 18.99
N SER A 253 22.27 6.09 17.65
CA SER A 253 23.39 6.73 16.94
C SER A 253 23.64 8.16 17.42
N PHE A 254 22.60 8.98 17.57
CA PHE A 254 22.75 10.34 18.09
C PHE A 254 23.12 10.38 19.58
N LEU A 255 22.55 9.49 20.40
CA LEU A 255 22.88 9.38 21.83
C LEU A 255 24.36 9.01 22.04
N GLU A 256 24.89 8.05 21.28
CA GLU A 256 26.30 7.66 21.30
C GLU A 256 27.22 8.80 20.88
N MET A 257 26.75 9.68 19.98
CA MET A 257 27.47 10.88 19.56
C MET A 257 27.37 12.02 20.59
N GLY A 258 26.73 11.81 21.75
CA GLY A 258 26.61 12.78 22.83
C GLY A 258 25.50 13.82 22.63
N PHE A 259 24.53 13.55 21.76
CA PHE A 259 23.31 14.37 21.68
C PHE A 259 22.34 14.00 22.80
N THR A 260 21.60 15.01 23.27
CA THR A 260 20.44 14.81 24.16
C THR A 260 19.15 14.87 23.38
N GLU A 261 18.27 13.89 23.55
CA GLU A 261 16.97 13.90 22.88
C GLU A 261 16.02 14.90 23.53
N ILE A 262 15.37 15.71 22.70
CA ILE A 262 14.32 16.65 23.10
C ILE A 262 13.01 16.32 22.39
N ARG A 263 11.90 16.78 22.94
CA ARG A 263 10.56 16.63 22.37
C ARG A 263 9.78 17.93 22.48
N GLY A 264 8.90 18.14 21.50
CA GLY A 264 8.00 19.29 21.46
C GLY A 264 6.55 18.87 21.23
N PRO A 265 5.60 19.81 21.34
CA PRO A 265 4.20 19.53 21.08
C PRO A 265 3.95 19.18 19.61
N LEU A 266 2.88 18.44 19.32
CA LEU A 266 2.45 18.13 17.95
C LEU A 266 1.76 19.32 17.29
N VAL A 267 1.00 20.07 18.09
CA VAL A 267 0.36 21.31 17.71
C VAL A 267 1.30 22.44 18.08
N GLU A 268 1.63 23.28 17.12
CA GLU A 268 2.45 24.46 17.35
C GLU A 268 1.74 25.75 16.93
N THR A 269 2.20 26.86 17.50
CA THR A 269 1.90 28.18 16.94
C THR A 269 2.68 28.40 15.65
N ALA A 270 2.07 29.11 14.70
CA ALA A 270 2.73 29.55 13.49
C ALA A 270 3.98 30.40 13.79
N PHE A 271 4.01 31.05 14.95
CA PHE A 271 5.19 31.71 15.52
C PHE A 271 6.38 30.77 15.60
N TRP A 272 6.30 29.69 16.38
CA TRP A 272 7.44 28.79 16.60
C TRP A 272 7.78 27.97 15.37
N ASN A 273 6.77 27.58 14.59
CA ASN A 273 7.00 26.77 13.40
C ASN A 273 7.52 27.57 12.21
N PHE A 274 7.31 28.89 12.13
CA PHE A 274 7.72 29.66 10.96
C PHE A 274 8.40 30.99 11.32
N ASP A 275 7.72 31.87 12.07
CA ASP A 275 8.21 33.24 12.29
C ASP A 275 9.54 33.25 13.08
N ALA A 276 9.66 32.42 14.11
CA ALA A 276 10.89 32.26 14.92
C ALA A 276 12.07 31.72 14.09
N LEU A 277 11.79 31.08 12.95
CA LEU A 277 12.76 30.59 11.98
C LEU A 277 12.93 31.56 10.81
N TYR A 278 12.59 32.84 11.00
CA TYR A 278 12.75 33.88 10.00
C TYR A 278 12.08 33.58 8.64
N GLN A 279 11.08 32.70 8.62
CA GLN A 279 10.31 32.39 7.42
C GLN A 279 9.18 33.42 7.25
N PRO A 280 9.08 34.12 6.10
CA PRO A 280 8.18 35.25 5.96
C PRO A 280 6.70 34.82 5.95
N GLN A 281 5.79 35.74 6.30
CA GLN A 281 4.37 35.37 6.50
C GLN A 281 3.61 35.06 5.22
N ASP A 282 4.09 35.53 4.07
CA ASP A 282 3.56 35.25 2.73
C ASP A 282 4.21 34.02 2.08
N HIS A 283 5.04 33.26 2.81
CA HIS A 283 5.72 32.10 2.27
C HIS A 283 4.71 31.00 1.87
N PRO A 284 4.81 30.39 0.67
CA PRO A 284 3.86 29.38 0.18
C PRO A 284 3.62 28.21 1.14
N ALA A 285 4.66 27.72 1.81
CA ALA A 285 4.53 26.67 2.82
C ALA A 285 3.55 26.98 3.98
N ARG A 286 3.19 28.26 4.22
CA ARG A 286 2.18 28.65 5.22
C ARG A 286 0.76 28.58 4.67
N GLU A 287 0.55 28.35 3.39
CA GLU A 287 -0.77 28.24 2.79
C GLU A 287 -1.52 27.00 3.27
N MET A 288 -2.86 27.05 3.23
CA MET A 288 -3.70 25.90 3.62
C MET A 288 -3.46 24.66 2.74
N GLN A 289 -2.89 24.84 1.55
CA GLN A 289 -2.54 23.74 0.64
C GLN A 289 -1.31 22.95 1.12
N ASP A 290 -0.45 23.54 1.95
CA ASP A 290 0.80 22.92 2.42
C ASP A 290 0.81 22.62 3.92
N THR A 291 0.03 23.38 4.71
CA THR A 291 0.00 23.27 6.18
C THR A 291 -1.40 22.96 6.72
N PHE A 292 -1.47 22.03 7.68
CA PHE A 292 -2.70 21.74 8.42
C PHE A 292 -2.91 22.75 9.57
N TYR A 293 -3.85 23.68 9.37
CA TYR A 293 -4.31 24.59 10.41
C TYR A 293 -5.34 23.94 11.33
N ILE A 294 -5.28 24.25 12.63
CA ILE A 294 -6.21 23.74 13.62
C ILE A 294 -7.53 24.51 13.56
N SER A 295 -8.63 23.77 13.49
CA SER A 295 -9.98 24.35 13.45
C SER A 295 -10.48 24.81 14.82
N TYR A 296 -10.10 24.13 15.90
CA TYR A 296 -10.42 24.48 17.28
C TYR A 296 -9.43 23.85 18.29
N PRO A 297 -8.84 24.64 19.21
CA PRO A 297 -8.78 26.11 19.20
C PRO A 297 -7.98 26.62 17.99
N LYS A 298 -8.33 27.78 17.43
CA LYS A 298 -7.66 28.34 16.24
C LYS A 298 -6.37 29.10 16.58
N LEU A 299 -6.33 29.70 17.76
CA LEU A 299 -5.26 30.59 18.20
C LEU A 299 -4.62 30.04 19.46
N GLY A 300 -3.31 30.21 19.56
CA GLY A 300 -2.51 29.93 20.75
C GLY A 300 -1.89 31.20 21.31
N ASP A 301 -1.16 31.01 22.41
CA ASP A 301 -0.42 32.08 23.07
C ASP A 301 0.97 32.23 22.45
N LEU A 302 1.36 33.48 22.24
CA LEU A 302 2.72 33.82 21.84
C LEU A 302 3.66 33.68 23.04
N PRO A 303 4.98 33.52 22.82
CA PRO A 303 5.93 33.54 23.92
C PRO A 303 6.05 34.93 24.56
N ALA A 304 7.02 35.08 25.46
CA ALA A 304 7.31 36.35 26.12
C ALA A 304 7.35 37.52 25.13
N GLU A 305 6.72 38.63 25.51
CA GLU A 305 6.49 39.78 24.64
C GLU A 305 7.79 40.33 24.05
N GLU A 306 8.89 40.28 24.81
CA GLU A 306 10.20 40.70 24.35
C GLU A 306 10.68 39.89 23.13
N VAL A 307 10.47 38.56 23.16
CA VAL A 307 10.86 37.66 22.07
C VAL A 307 9.96 37.89 20.85
N THR A 308 8.66 38.01 21.07
CA THR A 308 7.69 38.27 20.00
C THR A 308 7.96 39.59 19.30
N GLN A 309 8.18 40.67 20.05
CA GLN A 309 8.49 41.97 19.48
C GLN A 309 9.85 41.98 18.76
N ALA A 310 10.85 41.27 19.29
CA ALA A 310 12.15 41.16 18.63
C ALA A 310 12.02 40.44 17.28
N VAL A 311 11.33 39.30 17.24
CA VAL A 311 11.06 38.56 15.98
C VAL A 311 10.30 39.45 15.00
N GLY A 312 9.23 40.12 15.44
CA GLY A 312 8.49 41.06 14.59
C GLY A 312 9.39 42.12 13.95
N LYS A 313 10.22 42.81 14.76
CA LYS A 313 11.17 43.82 14.25
C LYS A 313 12.16 43.24 13.24
N VAL A 314 12.66 42.03 13.49
CA VAL A 314 13.61 41.38 12.56
C VAL A 314 12.96 41.11 11.21
N HIS A 315 11.72 40.65 11.20
CA HIS A 315 10.96 40.46 9.96
C HIS A 315 10.70 41.77 9.23
N GLU A 316 10.34 42.83 9.95
CA GLU A 316 9.99 44.12 9.32
C GLU A 316 11.22 44.87 8.79
N ASN A 317 12.30 44.96 9.58
CA ASN A 317 13.43 45.84 9.31
C ASN A 317 14.81 45.28 9.70
N GLY A 318 14.91 44.00 10.04
CA GLY A 318 16.17 43.32 10.38
C GLY A 318 16.72 43.62 11.79
N TRP A 319 16.19 44.61 12.50
CA TRP A 319 16.53 44.94 13.89
C TRP A 319 18.04 45.09 14.16
N ILE A 320 18.65 44.25 15.01
CA ILE A 320 20.08 44.30 15.37
C ILE A 320 20.96 43.33 14.57
N THR A 321 20.39 42.66 13.56
CA THR A 321 21.06 41.53 12.89
C THR A 321 22.02 41.97 11.79
N GLY A 322 21.92 43.23 11.35
CA GLY A 322 22.60 43.75 10.15
C GLY A 322 21.87 43.43 8.84
N SER A 323 20.75 42.73 8.91
CA SER A 323 19.85 42.46 7.78
C SER A 323 18.92 43.65 7.51
N THR A 324 18.32 43.70 6.32
CA THR A 324 17.25 44.65 5.99
C THR A 324 15.87 44.19 6.43
N GLY A 325 15.75 42.96 6.94
CA GLY A 325 14.45 42.31 7.12
C GLY A 325 13.83 41.91 5.78
N TRP A 326 12.55 41.53 5.81
CA TRP A 326 11.74 41.21 4.63
C TRP A 326 10.97 42.42 4.08
N GLY A 327 10.88 43.52 4.84
CA GLY A 327 10.26 44.77 4.36
C GLY A 327 8.73 44.76 4.28
N TYR A 328 8.05 43.82 4.95
CA TYR A 328 6.60 43.81 5.14
C TYR A 328 6.23 44.16 6.59
N LYS A 329 4.95 44.38 6.89
CA LYS A 329 4.46 44.60 8.26
C LYS A 329 4.09 43.27 8.91
N TRP A 330 4.74 42.93 10.02
CA TRP A 330 4.54 41.64 10.69
C TRP A 330 3.21 41.61 11.45
N ASN A 331 2.42 40.56 11.24
CA ASN A 331 1.11 40.40 11.87
C ASN A 331 1.17 39.37 13.03
N PRO A 332 0.96 39.80 14.30
CA PRO A 332 0.91 38.88 15.44
C PRO A 332 -0.23 37.86 15.36
N ASP A 333 -1.37 38.20 14.75
CA ASP A 333 -2.51 37.28 14.67
C ASP A 333 -2.24 36.10 13.75
N GLU A 334 -1.44 36.30 12.70
CA GLU A 334 -0.95 35.20 11.84
C GLU A 334 -0.05 34.25 12.65
N ALA A 335 0.85 34.81 13.45
CA ALA A 335 1.77 34.04 14.29
C ALA A 335 1.06 33.23 15.40
N ARG A 336 -0.12 33.69 15.85
CA ARG A 336 -0.94 33.00 16.85
C ARG A 336 -1.68 31.78 16.31
N LYS A 337 -1.83 31.64 15.00
CA LYS A 337 -2.57 30.51 14.41
C LYS A 337 -1.94 29.19 14.84
N LEU A 338 -2.78 28.25 15.28
CA LEU A 338 -2.34 26.91 15.62
C LEU A 338 -2.32 26.03 14.37
N ILE A 339 -1.27 25.23 14.26
CA ILE A 339 -1.04 24.29 13.17
C ILE A 339 -0.58 22.94 13.72
N LEU A 340 -0.74 21.87 12.94
CA LEU A 340 0.09 20.69 13.14
C LEU A 340 1.51 21.03 12.67
N ARG A 341 2.52 20.78 13.51
CA ARG A 341 3.91 21.14 13.19
C ARG A 341 4.34 20.52 11.86
N THR A 342 4.97 21.31 11.00
CA THR A 342 5.36 20.88 9.65
C THR A 342 6.81 20.36 9.58
N HIS A 343 7.58 20.65 10.61
CA HIS A 343 8.95 20.18 10.83
C HIS A 343 9.30 20.25 12.31
N THR A 344 10.31 19.48 12.73
CA THR A 344 10.79 19.45 14.11
C THR A 344 11.63 20.69 14.49
N THR A 345 11.87 21.60 13.55
CA THR A 345 12.65 22.84 13.77
C THR A 345 11.98 23.80 14.73
N ALA A 346 10.66 23.71 14.84
CA ALA A 346 9.91 24.35 15.90
C ALA A 346 10.34 23.88 17.31
N THR A 347 10.70 22.60 17.44
CA THR A 347 11.13 22.01 18.73
C THR A 347 12.54 22.45 19.09
N THR A 348 13.48 22.44 18.14
CA THR A 348 14.86 22.86 18.39
C THR A 348 14.96 24.37 18.67
N ILE A 349 14.19 25.20 17.97
CA ILE A 349 14.18 26.65 18.20
C ILE A 349 13.54 27.03 19.53
N ARG A 350 12.45 26.33 19.93
CA ARG A 350 11.84 26.49 21.25
C ARG A 350 12.80 26.12 22.36
N TYR A 351 13.52 25.01 22.22
CA TYR A 351 14.54 24.59 23.19
C TYR A 351 15.64 25.65 23.34
N LEU A 352 16.12 26.21 22.23
CA LEU A 352 17.13 27.28 22.21
C LEU A 352 16.66 28.57 22.89
N ALA A 353 15.36 28.90 22.80
CA ALA A 353 14.82 30.08 23.48
C ALA A 353 14.94 29.99 25.01
N GLU A 354 15.01 28.77 25.56
CA GLU A 354 15.21 28.48 26.99
C GLU A 354 16.69 28.19 27.33
N HIS A 355 17.49 27.73 26.36
CA HIS A 355 18.89 27.30 26.53
C HIS A 355 19.82 28.12 25.63
N ARG A 356 20.15 29.34 26.07
CA ARG A 356 20.81 30.36 25.23
C ARG A 356 22.35 30.34 25.30
N GLU A 357 22.90 29.56 26.21
CA GLU A 357 24.35 29.48 26.47
C GLU A 357 24.92 28.12 26.07
N PRO A 358 26.13 28.09 25.47
CA PRO A 358 26.78 26.85 25.06
C PRO A 358 27.39 26.09 26.25
N PRO A 359 27.62 24.76 26.11
CA PRO A 359 27.36 23.96 24.92
C PRO A 359 25.91 23.42 24.86
N VAL A 360 25.32 23.41 23.67
CA VAL A 360 24.06 22.70 23.41
C VAL A 360 24.26 21.70 22.28
N LYS A 361 23.84 20.47 22.52
CA LYS A 361 23.88 19.38 21.54
C LYS A 361 22.62 18.53 21.69
N VAL A 362 21.58 18.86 20.92
CA VAL A 362 20.26 18.22 21.05
C VAL A 362 19.71 17.74 19.72
N PHE A 363 18.85 16.74 19.76
CA PHE A 363 18.18 16.19 18.59
C PHE A 363 16.73 15.79 18.91
N SER A 364 15.91 15.67 17.88
CA SER A 364 14.53 15.20 17.94
C SER A 364 14.29 14.20 16.83
N VAL A 365 13.56 13.12 17.15
CA VAL A 365 13.05 12.15 16.18
C VAL A 365 11.57 12.02 16.42
N ASP A 366 10.77 12.70 15.61
CA ASP A 366 9.35 12.84 15.90
C ASP A 366 8.50 13.10 14.64
N ARG A 367 7.19 12.92 14.78
CA ARG A 367 6.23 13.02 13.67
C ARG A 367 5.93 14.45 13.28
N VAL A 368 5.85 14.71 11.99
CA VAL A 368 5.50 16.01 11.40
C VAL A 368 4.40 15.81 10.37
N TYR A 369 3.70 16.90 10.05
CA TYR A 369 2.50 16.86 9.22
C TYR A 369 2.58 17.92 8.12
N ARG A 370 2.29 17.52 6.89
CA ARG A 370 2.23 18.43 5.73
C ARG A 370 1.01 18.09 4.91
N ASN A 371 0.28 19.10 4.45
CA ASN A 371 -0.91 18.90 3.63
C ASN A 371 -0.56 18.56 2.17
N GLU A 372 0.45 17.74 1.98
CA GLU A 372 0.89 17.32 0.65
C GLU A 372 0.02 16.16 0.14
N LYS A 373 -0.17 16.12 -1.18
CA LYS A 373 -0.90 15.02 -1.80
C LYS A 373 -0.13 13.72 -1.62
N VAL A 374 -0.75 12.76 -0.93
CA VAL A 374 -0.16 11.44 -0.69
C VAL A 374 0.14 10.72 -2.00
N ASP A 375 1.40 10.34 -2.18
CA ASP A 375 1.89 9.58 -3.33
C ASP A 375 2.93 8.53 -2.89
N TYR A 376 3.71 8.01 -3.82
CA TYR A 376 4.72 6.98 -3.53
C TYR A 376 5.99 7.52 -2.86
N LYS A 377 6.17 8.85 -2.81
CA LYS A 377 7.30 9.57 -2.20
C LYS A 377 6.90 10.42 -0.99
N HIS A 378 5.67 10.91 -0.94
CA HIS A 378 5.19 11.88 0.04
C HIS A 378 4.00 11.32 0.83
N LEU A 379 4.05 11.51 2.15
CA LEU A 379 2.96 11.21 3.08
C LEU A 379 2.51 12.50 3.76
N ALA A 380 1.24 12.54 4.15
CA ALA A 380 0.70 13.65 4.94
C ALA A 380 1.25 13.69 6.38
N GLU A 381 1.70 12.53 6.87
CA GLU A 381 2.35 12.37 8.17
C GLU A 381 3.59 11.49 8.00
N PHE A 382 4.71 11.91 8.59
CA PHE A 382 5.98 11.21 8.48
C PHE A 382 6.89 11.60 9.64
N HIS A 383 8.02 10.91 9.83
CA HIS A 383 8.96 11.21 10.90
C HIS A 383 10.09 12.08 10.37
N GLN A 384 10.40 13.14 11.11
CA GLN A 384 11.58 13.96 10.85
C GLN A 384 12.64 13.66 11.89
N ILE A 385 13.88 13.56 11.44
CA ILE A 385 15.06 13.62 12.30
C ILE A 385 15.65 15.01 12.18
N GLU A 386 16.05 15.58 13.31
CA GLU A 386 16.63 16.90 13.33
C GLU A 386 17.49 17.09 14.55
N GLY A 387 18.47 17.97 14.49
CA GLY A 387 19.11 18.47 15.68
C GLY A 387 19.89 19.74 15.45
N ILE A 388 20.49 20.20 16.54
CA ILE A 388 21.32 21.39 16.60
C ILE A 388 22.58 21.17 17.45
N ILE A 389 23.65 21.88 17.10
CA ILE A 389 24.86 22.04 17.91
C ILE A 389 25.11 23.55 18.06
N MET A 390 25.14 24.05 19.29
CA MET A 390 25.54 25.43 19.59
C MET A 390 26.78 25.41 20.47
N ASP A 391 27.84 26.06 20.00
CA ASP A 391 29.07 26.28 20.75
C ASP A 391 29.75 27.59 20.32
N LYS A 392 30.82 28.00 21.01
CA LYS A 392 31.51 29.28 20.78
C LYS A 392 32.21 29.35 19.43
N ASN A 393 32.85 28.25 19.00
CA ASN A 393 33.76 28.22 17.86
C ASN A 393 33.43 27.09 16.87
N VAL A 394 32.14 26.83 16.63
CA VAL A 394 31.70 25.82 15.65
C VAL A 394 31.59 26.40 14.25
N THR A 395 31.88 25.56 13.26
CA THR A 395 31.88 25.89 11.84
C THR A 395 31.05 24.88 11.05
N LEU A 396 30.76 25.18 9.78
CA LEU A 396 30.09 24.25 8.88
C LEU A 396 30.84 22.91 8.75
N ARG A 397 32.18 22.91 8.87
CA ARG A 397 33.00 21.69 8.81
C ARG A 397 32.68 20.73 9.95
N ASP A 398 32.42 21.25 11.15
CA ASP A 398 32.05 20.44 12.31
C ASP A 398 30.71 19.74 12.08
N LEU A 399 29.77 20.44 11.44
CA LEU A 399 28.48 19.88 11.04
C LEU A 399 28.64 18.79 9.96
N MET A 400 29.49 19.02 8.95
CA MET A 400 29.79 18.02 7.92
C MET A 400 30.42 16.76 8.54
N GLY A 401 31.37 16.92 9.47
CA GLY A 401 31.98 15.80 10.19
C GLY A 401 30.96 15.03 11.02
N THR A 402 30.12 15.75 11.76
CA THR A 402 29.05 15.15 12.57
C THR A 402 28.09 14.31 11.72
N LEU A 403 27.60 14.85 10.59
CA LEU A 403 26.68 14.10 9.73
C LEU A 403 27.37 12.94 9.01
N SER A 404 28.65 13.07 8.64
CA SER A 404 29.42 11.97 8.06
C SER A 404 29.51 10.79 9.03
N GLU A 405 29.83 11.07 10.29
CA GLU A 405 29.89 10.06 11.36
C GLU A 405 28.52 9.41 11.60
N PHE A 406 27.45 10.22 11.66
CA PHE A 406 26.09 9.71 11.82
C PHE A 406 25.70 8.73 10.71
N TYR A 407 25.93 9.10 9.45
CA TYR A 407 25.60 8.22 8.32
C TYR A 407 26.49 6.97 8.28
N GLN A 408 27.78 7.09 8.63
CA GLN A 408 28.68 5.95 8.74
C GLN A 408 28.21 4.95 9.79
N LYS A 409 27.74 5.40 10.97
CA LYS A 409 27.12 4.55 12.00
C LYS A 409 25.89 3.80 11.49
N LEU A 410 25.15 4.36 10.54
CA LEU A 410 24.01 3.71 9.90
C LEU A 410 24.40 2.77 8.73
N GLY A 411 25.69 2.58 8.46
CA GLY A 411 26.20 1.77 7.34
C GLY A 411 26.20 2.49 5.99
N MET A 412 26.10 3.83 5.99
CA MET A 412 26.09 4.66 4.78
C MET A 412 27.43 5.41 4.65
N GLU A 413 28.45 4.74 4.10
CA GLU A 413 29.85 5.22 4.14
C GLU A 413 30.15 6.40 3.21
N LYS A 414 29.47 6.48 2.06
CA LYS A 414 29.76 7.48 1.03
C LYS A 414 28.83 8.67 1.17
N VAL A 415 29.33 9.74 1.82
CA VAL A 415 28.60 10.98 2.10
C VAL A 415 29.18 12.13 1.27
N GLN A 416 28.31 12.95 0.69
CA GLN A 416 28.64 14.17 -0.05
C GLN A 416 27.79 15.34 0.40
N PHE A 417 28.30 16.55 0.12
CA PHE A 417 27.70 17.81 0.55
C PHE A 417 27.58 18.74 -0.64
N TRP A 418 26.37 19.28 -0.84
CA TRP A 418 26.04 20.13 -1.97
C TRP A 418 25.47 21.46 -1.47
N PRO A 419 25.96 22.62 -1.92
CA PRO A 419 25.36 23.90 -1.57
C PRO A 419 23.88 23.94 -1.99
N SER A 420 23.01 24.30 -1.05
CA SER A 420 21.55 24.38 -1.24
C SER A 420 21.02 25.63 -0.54
N TYR A 421 19.75 25.95 -0.71
CA TYR A 421 19.12 27.11 -0.06
C TYR A 421 18.06 26.65 0.94
N PHE A 422 18.17 27.13 2.18
CA PHE A 422 17.13 27.02 3.20
C PHE A 422 16.93 28.41 3.86
N PRO A 423 15.68 28.86 4.08
CA PRO A 423 15.41 30.24 4.52
C PRO A 423 16.08 30.64 5.85
N TYR A 424 16.23 29.70 6.78
CA TYR A 424 16.74 29.95 8.14
C TYR A 424 18.22 29.67 8.32
N THR A 425 18.96 29.21 7.30
CA THR A 425 20.40 28.91 7.44
C THR A 425 21.28 29.62 6.40
N GLU A 426 22.43 30.11 6.84
CA GLU A 426 23.48 30.66 6.00
C GLU A 426 24.87 30.41 6.63
N PRO A 427 25.77 29.65 5.98
CA PRO A 427 25.57 28.91 4.72
C PRO A 427 24.59 27.74 4.86
N SER A 428 24.02 27.32 3.73
CA SER A 428 23.09 26.20 3.60
C SER A 428 23.67 25.12 2.68
N VAL A 429 23.56 23.87 3.10
CA VAL A 429 24.14 22.70 2.44
C VAL A 429 23.18 21.51 2.57
N GLN A 430 23.16 20.63 1.59
CA GLN A 430 22.40 19.41 1.59
C GLN A 430 23.34 18.21 1.63
N THR A 431 23.00 17.22 2.44
CA THR A 431 23.73 15.96 2.53
C THR A 431 23.13 14.91 1.61
N THR A 432 23.98 14.28 0.81
CA THR A 432 23.63 13.16 -0.08
C THR A 432 24.46 11.94 0.29
N VAL A 433 23.85 10.75 0.21
CA VAL A 433 24.53 9.47 0.43
C VAL A 433 24.42 8.60 -0.81
N PHE A 434 25.48 7.86 -1.12
CA PHE A 434 25.43 6.88 -2.19
C PHE A 434 24.83 5.57 -1.69
N VAL A 435 23.80 5.08 -2.37
CA VAL A 435 23.14 3.80 -2.04
C VAL A 435 23.61 2.76 -3.06
N PRO A 436 24.51 1.82 -2.68
CA PRO A 436 25.08 0.84 -3.61
C PRO A 436 24.04 -0.01 -4.34
N GLU A 437 22.99 -0.42 -3.64
CA GLU A 437 21.90 -1.25 -4.16
C GLU A 437 21.13 -0.56 -5.29
N LEU A 438 21.08 0.78 -5.27
CA LEU A 438 20.40 1.59 -6.27
C LEU A 438 21.36 2.26 -7.27
N GLY A 439 22.68 2.15 -7.04
CA GLY A 439 23.72 2.74 -7.89
C GLY A 439 23.64 4.26 -8.03
N ARG A 440 23.06 4.99 -7.07
CA ARG A 440 22.82 6.45 -7.16
C ARG A 440 22.98 7.17 -5.83
N TRP A 441 23.21 8.49 -5.93
CA TRP A 441 23.19 9.41 -4.80
C TRP A 441 21.77 9.80 -4.43
N ILE A 442 21.48 9.82 -3.13
CA ILE A 442 20.16 10.15 -2.58
C ILE A 442 20.33 11.25 -1.53
N GLU A 443 19.53 12.31 -1.67
CA GLU A 443 19.38 13.36 -0.66
C GLU A 443 18.73 12.83 0.61
N LEU A 444 19.29 13.15 1.77
CA LEU A 444 18.72 12.77 3.06
C LEU A 444 18.39 13.95 3.99
N CYS A 445 19.29 14.93 4.12
CA CYS A 445 19.11 16.05 5.05
C CYS A 445 19.50 17.38 4.42
N GLY A 446 18.78 18.44 4.81
CA GLY A 446 19.28 19.81 4.77
C GLY A 446 20.08 20.12 6.03
N MET A 447 21.10 20.96 5.90
CA MET A 447 21.99 21.36 6.98
C MET A 447 22.52 22.78 6.78
N GLY A 448 22.95 23.43 7.85
CA GLY A 448 23.54 24.76 7.75
C GLY A 448 23.80 25.39 9.10
N ILE A 449 24.12 26.68 9.08
CA ILE A 449 24.28 27.50 10.29
C ILE A 449 23.08 28.42 10.39
N PHE A 450 22.37 28.45 11.52
CA PHE A 450 21.23 29.37 11.65
C PHE A 450 21.66 30.81 11.43
N ARG A 451 20.82 31.52 10.66
CA ARG A 451 20.99 32.93 10.36
C ARG A 451 20.97 33.78 11.65
N PRO A 452 21.68 34.92 11.69
CA PRO A 452 21.56 35.89 12.78
C PRO A 452 20.11 36.29 13.06
N GLU A 453 19.28 36.39 12.03
CA GLU A 453 17.85 36.73 12.12
C GLU A 453 17.02 35.69 12.88
N VAL A 454 17.51 34.45 13.00
CA VAL A 454 16.88 33.38 13.78
C VAL A 454 17.34 33.41 15.24
N VAL A 455 18.66 33.56 15.46
CA VAL A 455 19.25 33.37 16.81
C VAL A 455 19.26 34.64 17.67
N ARG A 456 19.50 35.82 17.09
CA ARG A 456 19.60 37.09 17.83
C ARG A 456 18.30 37.48 18.55
N PRO A 457 17.10 37.29 17.98
CA PRO A 457 15.83 37.62 18.65
C PRO A 457 15.56 36.77 19.88
N LEU A 458 16.15 35.57 19.94
CA LEU A 458 16.08 34.66 21.09
C LEU A 458 17.16 34.98 22.15
N GLY A 459 17.99 36.00 21.92
CA GLY A 459 19.09 36.38 22.81
C GLY A 459 20.35 35.53 22.65
N ILE A 460 20.43 34.69 21.62
CA ILE A 460 21.56 33.79 21.38
C ILE A 460 22.66 34.54 20.62
N LYS A 461 23.90 34.40 21.11
CA LYS A 461 25.06 35.10 20.55
C LYS A 461 26.04 34.23 19.77
N TYR A 462 25.85 32.91 19.88
CA TYR A 462 26.78 31.90 19.40
C TYR A 462 26.28 31.25 18.11
N PRO A 463 27.18 30.73 17.26
CA PRO A 463 26.78 29.99 16.07
C PRO A 463 26.02 28.71 16.46
N VAL A 464 24.93 28.45 15.74
CA VAL A 464 24.11 27.25 15.89
C VAL A 464 24.14 26.49 14.57
N LEU A 465 24.76 25.33 14.58
CA LEU A 465 24.71 24.35 13.51
C LEU A 465 23.37 23.62 13.58
N ALA A 466 22.66 23.48 12.46
CA ALA A 466 21.36 22.82 12.40
C ALA A 466 21.29 21.87 11.21
N TRP A 467 20.63 20.73 11.37
CA TRP A 467 20.34 19.79 10.29
C TRP A 467 19.00 19.12 10.51
N GLY A 468 18.33 18.75 9.42
CA GLY A 468 17.08 18.02 9.47
C GLY A 468 16.78 17.29 8.18
N GLY A 469 16.06 16.17 8.28
CA GLY A 469 15.69 15.34 7.13
C GLY A 469 14.56 14.37 7.45
N GLY A 470 13.88 13.92 6.39
CA GLY A 470 12.84 12.90 6.50
C GLY A 470 13.44 11.53 6.82
N LEU A 471 12.97 10.90 7.90
CA LEU A 471 13.48 9.60 8.34
C LEU A 471 13.01 8.45 7.43
N GLU A 472 11.86 8.60 6.79
CA GLU A 472 11.25 7.61 5.89
C GLU A 472 12.22 7.18 4.80
N ARG A 473 13.04 8.10 4.28
CA ARG A 473 13.99 7.77 3.22
C ARG A 473 15.11 6.85 3.71
N ILE A 474 15.61 7.07 4.93
CA ILE A 474 16.56 6.18 5.60
C ILE A 474 15.92 4.80 5.84
N ILE A 475 14.67 4.80 6.33
CA ILE A 475 13.90 3.56 6.56
C ILE A 475 13.72 2.77 5.25
N MET A 476 13.33 3.44 4.17
CA MET A 476 13.12 2.85 2.85
C MET A 476 14.40 2.20 2.32
N ILE A 477 15.53 2.92 2.38
CA ILE A 477 16.85 2.38 1.98
C ILE A 477 17.17 1.15 2.81
N LYS A 478 17.03 1.24 4.14
CA LYS A 478 17.34 0.12 5.03
C LYS A 478 16.45 -1.08 4.81
N LEU A 479 15.17 -0.90 4.53
CA LEU A 479 14.21 -1.99 4.31
C LEU A 479 14.16 -2.50 2.87
N GLY A 480 14.83 -1.82 1.92
CA GLY A 480 14.75 -2.15 0.50
C GLY A 480 13.35 -1.93 -0.08
N VAL A 481 12.71 -0.82 0.29
CA VAL A 481 11.33 -0.48 -0.12
C VAL A 481 11.33 0.80 -0.93
N ASP A 482 10.70 0.78 -2.12
CA ASP A 482 10.71 1.91 -3.06
C ASP A 482 9.51 2.85 -2.95
N ASP A 483 8.47 2.46 -2.20
CA ASP A 483 7.25 3.24 -2.01
C ASP A 483 6.95 3.40 -0.52
N VAL A 484 6.92 4.66 -0.08
CA VAL A 484 6.81 5.04 1.33
C VAL A 484 5.49 4.55 1.97
N ARG A 485 4.44 4.33 1.17
CA ARG A 485 3.13 3.88 1.66
C ARG A 485 3.16 2.45 2.17
N TYR A 486 4.11 1.62 1.73
CA TYR A 486 4.27 0.27 2.26
C TYR A 486 4.71 0.25 3.72
N LEU A 487 5.40 1.29 4.18
CA LEU A 487 5.87 1.40 5.56
C LEU A 487 4.70 1.37 6.56
N TYR A 488 3.60 2.04 6.21
CA TYR A 488 2.43 2.22 7.07
C TYR A 488 1.24 1.34 6.67
N LYS A 489 1.44 0.41 5.73
CA LYS A 489 0.44 -0.58 5.38
C LYS A 489 0.35 -1.60 6.53
N ASN A 490 -0.87 -1.87 6.99
CA ASN A 490 -1.15 -2.89 8.01
C ASN A 490 -0.99 -4.33 7.47
N ASP A 491 0.15 -4.66 6.85
CA ASP A 491 0.47 -5.97 6.29
C ASP A 491 1.19 -6.84 7.34
N LEU A 492 0.41 -7.61 8.08
CA LEU A 492 0.94 -8.55 9.08
C LEU A 492 1.84 -9.62 8.46
N GLY A 493 1.63 -9.99 7.18
CA GLY A 493 2.45 -10.97 6.49
C GLY A 493 3.87 -10.45 6.23
N TRP A 494 3.97 -9.19 5.82
CA TRP A 494 5.25 -8.48 5.68
C TRP A 494 5.99 -8.39 7.01
N ILE A 495 5.32 -7.93 8.08
CA ILE A 495 5.89 -7.85 9.43
C ILE A 495 6.39 -9.21 9.92
N ARG A 496 5.62 -10.29 9.68
CA ARG A 496 6.00 -11.66 10.07
C ARG A 496 7.26 -12.15 9.35
N ARG A 497 7.36 -11.92 8.04
CA ARG A 497 8.49 -12.34 7.20
C ARG A 497 9.74 -11.49 7.39
N MET A 498 9.61 -10.26 7.89
CA MET A 498 10.77 -9.40 8.14
C MET A 498 11.73 -10.05 9.16
N PRO A 499 13.04 -10.08 8.87
CA PRO A 499 14.03 -10.61 9.80
C PRO A 499 14.11 -9.75 11.05
N ILE A 500 14.56 -10.34 12.16
CA ILE A 500 14.87 -9.57 13.37
C ILE A 500 16.17 -8.82 13.08
N ARG A 501 16.11 -7.49 13.06
CA ARG A 501 17.31 -6.64 13.03
C ARG A 501 17.84 -6.48 14.45
N ARG A 502 19.16 -6.52 14.58
CA ARG A 502 19.89 -6.22 15.82
C ARG A 502 20.52 -4.86 15.70
#